data_AF-A0A235IP65-F1
#
_entry.id   AF-A0A235IP65-F1
#
_cell.length_a   1.000
_cell.length_b   1.000
_cell.length_c   1.000
_cell.angle_alpha   90.00
_cell.angle_beta   90.00
_cell.angle_gamma   90.00
#
_symmetry.space_group_name_H-M   'P 1'
#
loop_
_entity.id
_entity.type
_entity.pdbx_description
1 polymer ?
#
loop_
_entity_poly.entity_id
_entity_poly.type
_entity_poly.pdbx_seq_one_letter_code
_entity_poly.pdbx_strand_id
1 'polypeptide(L)'
;MPSLTTDLVRSYLKEIGRYPLLTPEQEITNARLVQQMMTIEQQRQAIALQLNREPTARELATSLGQSEAEVELILHQGERAKQKMVTANLRLVVAIAKKYQNRNLEFLDLIQEGT
;
A
#
# COMPACT_ATOMS: atom_id res chain seq x y z
N MET A 1 31.89 10.84 1.91
CA MET A 1 31.21 9.52 1.93
C MET A 1 29.72 9.79 1.87
N PRO A 2 28.98 9.33 0.84
CA PRO A 2 27.53 9.48 0.82
C PRO A 2 26.92 8.74 2.03
N SER A 3 25.92 9.35 2.66
CA SER A 3 25.26 8.81 3.85
C SER A 3 24.53 7.50 3.51
N LEU A 4 24.59 6.49 4.39
CA LEU A 4 23.86 5.22 4.26
C LEU A 4 22.36 5.41 3.95
N THR A 5 21.76 6.48 4.47
CA THR A 5 20.37 6.86 4.18
C THR A 5 20.14 7.24 2.71
N THR A 6 21.11 7.89 2.06
CA THR A 6 21.00 8.29 0.65
C THR A 6 20.99 7.08 -0.28
N ASP A 7 21.76 6.03 0.05
CA ASP A 7 21.82 4.81 -0.76
C ASP A 7 20.61 3.89 -0.52
N LEU A 8 20.07 3.85 0.70
CA LEU A 8 18.77 3.19 0.99
C LEU A 8 17.63 3.83 0.21
N VAL A 9 17.55 5.17 0.20
CA VAL A 9 16.54 5.91 -0.57
C VAL A 9 16.70 5.64 -2.07
N ARG A 10 17.92 5.66 -2.62
CA ARG A 10 18.14 5.32 -4.04
C ARG A 10 17.72 3.90 -4.38
N SER A 11 18.04 2.92 -3.53
CA SER A 11 17.64 1.53 -3.75
C SER A 11 16.12 1.39 -3.76
N TYR A 12 15.44 2.00 -2.79
CA TYR A 12 13.99 2.03 -2.70
C TYR A 12 13.34 2.69 -3.93
N LEU A 13 13.85 3.85 -4.36
CA LEU A 13 13.39 4.55 -5.56
C LEU A 13 13.59 3.75 -6.86
N LYS A 14 14.63 2.92 -6.93
CA LYS A 14 14.90 2.04 -8.08
C LYS A 14 13.97 0.83 -8.11
N GLU A 15 13.64 0.26 -6.96
CA GLU A 15 12.69 -0.86 -6.84
C GLU A 15 11.27 -0.45 -7.19
N ILE A 16 10.78 0.66 -6.65
CA ILE A 16 9.44 1.17 -7.00
C ILE A 16 9.36 1.54 -8.49
N GLY A 17 10.48 1.94 -9.11
CA GLY A 17 10.58 2.25 -10.54
C GLY A 17 10.29 1.08 -11.50
N ARG A 18 10.26 -0.16 -11.00
CA ARG A 18 10.03 -1.37 -11.82
C ARG A 18 8.56 -1.78 -11.97
N TYR A 19 7.66 -1.30 -11.10
CA TYR A 19 6.25 -1.73 -11.07
C TYR A 19 5.29 -0.76 -11.79
N PRO A 20 4.70 -1.09 -12.94
CA PRO A 20 3.90 -0.15 -13.72
C PRO A 20 2.78 0.51 -12.89
N LEU A 21 2.39 1.75 -13.27
CA LEU A 21 1.23 2.41 -12.69
C LEU A 21 -0.02 1.56 -12.93
N LEU A 22 -0.98 1.64 -12.00
CA LEU A 22 -2.25 0.95 -12.16
C LEU A 22 -3.07 1.63 -13.26
N THR A 23 -3.78 0.83 -14.06
CA THR A 23 -4.83 1.37 -14.94
C THR A 23 -6.09 1.67 -14.10
N PRO A 24 -7.00 2.53 -14.58
CA PRO A 24 -8.24 2.82 -13.87
C PRO A 24 -9.05 1.55 -13.51
N GLU A 25 -9.07 0.56 -14.41
CA GLU A 25 -9.74 -0.72 -14.19
C GLU A 25 -9.07 -1.53 -13.07
N GLN A 26 -7.73 -1.50 -13.02
CA GLN A 26 -6.96 -2.14 -11.96
C GLN A 26 -7.16 -1.45 -10.62
N GLU A 27 -7.27 -0.13 -10.59
CA GLU A 27 -7.59 0.64 -9.38
C GLU A 27 -8.95 0.24 -8.83
N ILE A 28 -9.99 0.21 -9.67
CA ILE A 28 -11.34 -0.22 -9.28
C ILE A 28 -11.34 -1.66 -8.76
N THR A 29 -10.65 -2.57 -9.48
CA THR A 29 -10.58 -3.99 -9.10
C THR A 29 -9.88 -4.17 -7.75
N ASN A 30 -8.70 -3.56 -7.57
CA ASN A 30 -7.97 -3.64 -6.32
C ASN A 30 -8.75 -3.00 -5.16
N ALA A 31 -9.39 -1.84 -5.39
CA ALA A 31 -10.22 -1.19 -4.39
C ALA A 31 -11.37 -2.09 -3.91
N ARG A 32 -12.05 -2.79 -4.84
CA ARG A 32 -13.11 -3.75 -4.49
C ARG A 32 -12.57 -4.91 -3.64
N LEU A 33 -11.43 -5.47 -3.98
CA LEU A 33 -10.79 -6.56 -3.21
C LEU A 33 -10.40 -6.10 -1.79
N VAL A 34 -9.82 -4.91 -1.67
CA VAL A 34 -9.48 -4.31 -0.37
C VAL A 34 -10.75 -4.06 0.45
N GLN A 35 -11.81 -3.55 -0.17
CA GLN A 35 -13.07 -3.29 0.52
C GLN A 35 -13.70 -4.58 1.06
N GLN A 36 -13.68 -5.67 0.28
CA GLN A 36 -14.17 -6.98 0.73
C GLN A 36 -13.38 -7.51 1.93
N MET A 37 -12.05 -7.44 1.87
CA MET A 37 -11.18 -7.81 2.99
C MET A 37 -11.46 -6.95 4.23
N MET A 38 -11.64 -5.63 4.06
CA MET A 38 -11.95 -4.75 5.19
C MET A 38 -13.27 -5.11 5.88
N THR A 39 -14.29 -5.54 5.13
CA THR A 39 -15.55 -6.02 5.73
C THR A 39 -15.32 -7.26 6.59
N ILE A 40 -14.48 -8.20 6.14
CA ILE A 40 -14.12 -9.40 6.92
C ILE A 40 -13.35 -9.00 8.19
N GLU A 41 -12.39 -8.09 8.06
CA GLU A 41 -11.60 -7.56 9.18
C GLU A 41 -12.46 -6.83 10.22
N GLN A 42 -13.43 -6.03 9.78
CA GLN A 42 -14.41 -5.38 10.65
C GLN A 42 -15.26 -6.40 11.40
N GLN A 43 -15.73 -7.44 10.70
CA GLN A 43 -16.49 -8.52 11.32
C GLN A 43 -15.64 -9.29 12.33
N ARG A 44 -14.37 -9.55 12.01
CA ARG A 44 -13.40 -10.17 12.93
C ARG A 44 -13.27 -9.37 14.22
N GLN A 45 -13.10 -8.05 14.10
CA GLN A 45 -13.00 -7.15 15.26
C GLN A 45 -14.30 -7.11 16.07
N ALA A 46 -15.46 -7.06 15.41
CA ALA A 46 -16.75 -7.06 16.09
C ALA A 46 -16.96 -8.32 16.93
N ILE A 47 -16.61 -9.49 16.39
CA ILE A 47 -16.69 -10.76 17.12
C ILE A 47 -15.62 -10.81 18.22
N ALA A 48 -14.41 -10.30 17.95
CA ALA A 48 -13.34 -10.29 18.94
C ALA A 48 -13.72 -9.51 20.21
N LEU A 49 -14.43 -8.39 20.04
CA LEU A 49 -14.97 -7.60 21.15
C LEU A 49 -16.06 -8.37 21.93
N GLN A 50 -16.90 -9.14 21.26
CA GLN A 50 -17.96 -9.93 21.91
C GLN A 50 -17.40 -11.13 22.68
N LEU A 51 -16.40 -11.81 22.12
CA LEU A 51 -15.80 -12.99 22.72
C LEU A 51 -14.66 -12.69 23.70
N ASN A 52 -14.20 -11.43 23.72
CA ASN A 52 -12.99 -10.99 24.44
C ASN A 52 -11.74 -11.84 24.10
N ARG A 53 -11.67 -12.32 22.86
CA ARG A 53 -10.57 -13.08 22.26
C ARG A 53 -10.65 -13.02 20.73
N GLU A 54 -9.58 -13.37 20.04
CA GLU A 54 -9.63 -13.53 18.58
C GLU A 54 -10.62 -14.64 18.18
N PRO A 55 -11.49 -14.39 17.19
CA PRO A 55 -12.37 -15.42 16.65
C PRO A 55 -11.55 -16.43 15.84
N THR A 56 -11.98 -17.68 15.89
CA THR A 56 -11.44 -18.73 15.03
C THR A 56 -11.87 -18.51 13.58
N ALA A 57 -11.11 -19.07 12.62
CA ALA A 57 -11.48 -19.02 11.20
C ALA A 57 -12.91 -19.53 10.95
N ARG A 58 -13.30 -20.60 11.66
CA ARG A 58 -14.65 -21.16 11.62
C ARG A 58 -15.73 -20.22 12.12
N GLU A 59 -15.50 -19.52 13.23
CA GLU A 59 -16.47 -18.55 13.79
C GLU A 59 -16.66 -17.37 12.84
N LEU A 60 -15.56 -16.87 12.27
CA LEU A 60 -15.59 -15.79 11.28
C LEU A 60 -16.35 -16.21 10.02
N ALA A 61 -16.03 -17.37 9.46
CA ALA A 61 -16.69 -17.94 8.29
C ALA A 61 -18.19 -18.18 8.54
N THR A 62 -18.55 -18.73 9.70
CA THR A 62 -19.94 -18.94 10.11
C THR A 62 -20.71 -17.62 10.20
N SER A 63 -20.08 -16.56 10.74
CA SER A 63 -20.72 -15.25 10.86
C SER A 63 -20.99 -14.55 9.53
N LEU A 64 -20.18 -14.85 8.51
CA LEU A 64 -20.28 -14.29 7.16
C LEU A 64 -21.15 -15.16 6.23
N GLY A 65 -21.54 -16.37 6.67
CA GLY A 65 -22.23 -17.34 5.83
C GLY A 65 -21.35 -17.87 4.69
N GLN A 66 -20.04 -17.89 4.88
CA GLN A 66 -19.04 -18.32 3.89
C GLN A 66 -18.26 -19.54 4.39
N SER A 67 -17.54 -20.20 3.50
CA SER A 67 -16.57 -21.24 3.90
C SER A 67 -15.27 -20.62 4.42
N GLU A 68 -14.55 -21.36 5.27
CA GLU A 68 -13.23 -20.92 5.79
C GLU A 68 -12.25 -20.62 4.65
N ALA A 69 -12.26 -21.45 3.60
CA ALA A 69 -11.42 -21.28 2.41
C ALA A 69 -11.76 -20.01 1.61
N GLU A 70 -13.03 -19.63 1.50
CA GLU A 70 -13.43 -18.39 0.82
C GLU A 70 -12.98 -17.15 1.60
N VAL A 71 -13.16 -17.16 2.92
CA VAL A 71 -12.71 -16.08 3.80
C VAL A 71 -11.20 -15.90 3.68
N GLU A 72 -10.44 -16.99 3.77
CA GLU A 72 -8.98 -16.97 3.62
C GLU A 72 -8.55 -16.45 2.24
N LEU A 73 -9.22 -16.88 1.18
CA LEU A 73 -8.96 -16.41 -0.19
C LEU A 73 -9.18 -14.91 -0.31
N ILE A 74 -10.30 -14.38 0.21
CA ILE A 74 -10.61 -12.95 0.16
C ILE A 74 -9.57 -12.15 0.95
N LEU A 75 -9.18 -12.60 2.15
CA LEU A 75 -8.15 -11.94 2.95
C LEU A 75 -6.81 -11.89 2.20
N HIS A 76 -6.38 -13.00 1.61
CA HIS A 76 -5.13 -13.04 0.84
C HIS A 76 -5.18 -12.17 -0.42
N GLN A 77 -6.30 -12.19 -1.16
CA GLN A 77 -6.48 -11.34 -2.35
C GLN A 77 -6.52 -9.85 -1.99
N GLY A 78 -7.21 -9.49 -0.91
CA GLY A 78 -7.29 -8.13 -0.41
C GLY A 78 -5.94 -7.58 0.03
N GLU A 79 -5.13 -8.37 0.76
CA GLU A 79 -3.81 -7.90 1.21
C GLU A 79 -2.87 -7.70 0.02
N ARG A 80 -2.91 -8.62 -0.97
CA ARG A 80 -2.16 -8.47 -2.21
C ARG A 80 -2.62 -7.23 -3.01
N ALA A 81 -3.92 -6.95 -3.06
CA ALA A 81 -4.47 -5.78 -3.73
C ALA A 81 -4.04 -4.48 -3.02
N LYS A 82 -4.11 -4.44 -1.69
CA LYS A 82 -3.63 -3.33 -0.85
C LYS A 82 -2.14 -3.06 -1.11
N GLN A 83 -1.30 -4.10 -1.13
CA GLN A 83 0.12 -3.94 -1.42
C GLN A 83 0.37 -3.36 -2.82
N LYS A 84 -0.40 -3.79 -3.83
CA LYS A 84 -0.31 -3.21 -5.18
C LYS A 84 -0.70 -1.73 -5.18
N MET A 85 -1.78 -1.36 -4.50
CA MET A 85 -2.25 0.03 -4.42
C MET A 85 -1.21 0.93 -3.72
N VAL A 86 -0.65 0.48 -2.60
CA VAL A 86 0.41 1.21 -1.89
C VAL A 86 1.63 1.41 -2.80
N THR A 87 2.09 0.34 -3.47
CA THR A 87 3.26 0.40 -4.35
C THR A 87 3.05 1.35 -5.52
N ALA A 88 1.85 1.38 -6.11
CA ALA A 88 1.51 2.29 -7.20
C ALA A 88 1.46 3.76 -6.76
N ASN A 89 0.85 4.04 -5.60
CA ASN A 89 0.76 5.40 -5.06
C ASN A 89 2.12 5.97 -4.65
N LEU A 90 3.04 5.14 -4.14
CA LEU A 90 4.40 5.56 -3.83
C LEU A 90 5.16 6.04 -5.08
N ARG A 91 4.91 5.46 -6.25
CA ARG A 91 5.48 5.95 -7.53
C ARG A 91 4.92 7.30 -7.93
N LEU A 92 3.62 7.53 -7.72
CA LEU A 92 3.00 8.83 -8.00
C LEU A 92 3.69 9.91 -7.14
N VAL A 93 3.85 9.68 -5.84
CA VAL A 93 4.55 10.59 -4.93
C VAL A 93 5.96 10.88 -5.42
N VAL A 94 6.70 9.85 -5.86
CA VAL A 94 8.07 10.00 -6.37
C VAL A 94 8.13 10.72 -7.72
N ALA A 95 7.20 10.44 -8.64
CA ALA A 95 7.11 11.15 -9.91
C ALA A 95 6.81 12.63 -9.72
N ILE A 96 5.88 12.93 -8.79
CA ILE A 96 5.56 14.29 -8.35
C ILE A 96 6.79 14.94 -7.70
N ALA A 97 7.47 14.28 -6.76
CA ALA A 97 8.66 14.79 -6.10
C ALA A 97 9.81 15.07 -7.10
N LYS A 98 10.06 14.18 -8.06
CA LYS A 98 11.05 14.38 -9.14
C LYS A 98 10.69 15.58 -10.03
N LYS A 99 9.40 15.77 -10.35
CA LYS A 99 8.93 16.95 -11.10
C LYS A 99 9.18 18.26 -10.34
N TYR A 100 9.08 18.23 -9.00
CA TYR A 100 9.40 19.38 -8.16
C TYR A 100 10.91 19.57 -7.93
N GLN A 101 11.73 18.52 -7.94
CA GLN A 101 13.19 18.64 -7.91
C GLN A 101 13.75 19.28 -9.19
N ASN A 102 13.20 18.92 -10.37
CA ASN A 102 13.64 19.48 -11.66
C ASN A 102 13.27 20.96 -11.87
N ARG A 103 12.58 21.61 -10.93
CA ARG A 103 12.35 23.06 -10.90
C ARG A 103 13.30 23.82 -9.96
N ASN A 104 14.08 23.11 -9.15
CA ASN A 104 15.01 23.68 -8.18
C ASN A 104 16.49 23.37 -8.51
N LEU A 105 16.80 23.05 -9.77
CA LEU A 105 18.20 23.07 -10.24
C LEU A 105 18.82 24.48 -10.11
N GLU A 106 18.00 25.54 -10.00
CA GLU A 106 18.45 26.90 -9.65
C GLU A 106 18.62 27.14 -8.13
N PHE A 107 18.11 26.28 -7.25
CA PHE A 107 18.16 26.57 -5.80
C PHE A 107 19.52 26.25 -5.17
N LEU A 108 20.29 25.33 -5.75
CA LEU A 108 21.67 25.05 -5.31
C LEU A 108 22.69 26.04 -5.90
N ASP A 109 22.41 26.63 -7.06
CA ASP A 109 23.25 27.69 -7.66
C ASP A 109 23.07 29.03 -6.92
N LEU A 110 21.85 29.35 -6.47
CA LEU A 110 21.58 30.56 -5.66
C LEU A 110 22.23 30.56 -4.26
N ILE A 111 22.67 29.40 -3.75
CA ILE A 111 23.36 29.29 -2.45
C ILE A 111 24.89 29.44 -2.61
N GLN A 112 25.43 29.45 -3.84
CA GLN A 112 26.88 29.57 -4.09
C GLN A 112 27.38 30.96 -4.52
N GLU A 113 26.53 31.92 -4.91
CA GLU A 113 26.98 33.30 -5.22
C GLU A 113 27.10 34.22 -3.98
N GLY A 114 26.92 33.68 -2.77
CA GLY A 114 26.98 34.40 -1.51
C GLY A 114 28.31 34.26 -0.74
N THR A 115 29.45 34.15 -1.42
CA THR A 115 30.79 34.32 -0.81
C THR A 115 31.66 35.21 -1.66
#